data_AF-A0A381YR06-F1
#
_entry.id   AF-A0A381YR06-F1
#
_cell.length_a   1.000
_cell.length_b   1.000
_cell.length_c   1.000
_cell.angle_alpha   90.00
_cell.angle_beta   90.00
_cell.angle_gamma   90.00
#
_symmetry.space_group_name_H-M   'P 1'
#
loop_
_entity.id
_entity.type
_entity.pdbx_description
1 polymer ?
#
loop_
_entity_poly.entity_id
_entity_poly.type
_entity_poly.pdbx_seq_one_letter_code
_entity_poly.pdbx_strand_id
1 'polypeptide(L)'
;MDYQSPDGANLRESTLTRDQLVTVIKCGLPGRDMPAFDRLSYTDDRCLGRTQADLDRMGLTLPDPAATLQAREVERLVDFLLSKVVGRGPMDRAKCVDFWGEEVDVCTEY
;
A
#
# COMPACT_ATOMS: atom_id res chain seq x y z
N MET A 1 -2.88 -9.30 20.06
CA MET A 1 -2.02 -8.90 18.93
C MET A 1 -2.17 -7.40 18.80
N ASP A 2 -1.13 -6.65 19.13
CA ASP A 2 -1.10 -5.20 18.88
C ASP A 2 -0.91 -4.99 17.38
N TYR A 3 -2.02 -4.91 16.65
CA TYR A 3 -2.00 -4.59 15.23
C TYR A 3 -1.56 -3.12 15.11
N GLN A 4 -0.27 -2.91 14.82
CA GLN A 4 0.29 -1.58 14.54
C GLN A 4 -0.24 -0.99 13.22
N SER A 5 -1.11 -1.72 12.50
CA SER A 5 -1.75 -1.29 11.26
C SER A 5 -3.11 -1.97 11.08
N PRO A 6 -4.09 -1.28 10.48
CA PRO A 6 -5.44 -1.79 10.23
C PRO A 6 -5.43 -2.92 9.19
N ASP A 7 -6.47 -3.75 9.18
CA ASP A 7 -6.65 -4.81 8.19
C ASP A 7 -6.83 -4.23 6.79
N GLY A 8 -6.05 -4.75 5.84
CA GLY A 8 -6.04 -4.34 4.44
C GLY A 8 -6.71 -5.35 3.51
N ALA A 9 -7.04 -4.92 2.29
CA ALA A 9 -7.52 -5.82 1.24
C ALA A 9 -6.41 -6.78 0.78
N ASN A 10 -6.78 -7.98 0.32
CA ASN A 10 -5.84 -8.95 -0.22
C ASN A 10 -5.23 -8.44 -1.54
N LEU A 11 -3.98 -7.97 -1.49
CA LEU A 11 -3.28 -7.45 -2.67
C LEU A 11 -3.03 -8.51 -3.75
N ARG A 12 -3.02 -9.81 -3.41
CA ARG A 12 -2.81 -10.88 -4.40
C ARG A 12 -3.99 -11.07 -5.35
N GLU A 13 -5.16 -10.61 -4.96
CA GLU A 13 -6.40 -10.55 -5.77
C GLU A 13 -6.63 -9.18 -6.40
N SER A 14 -5.75 -8.21 -6.14
CA SER A 14 -5.89 -6.84 -6.65
C SER A 14 -5.77 -6.79 -8.17
N THR A 15 -6.63 -5.96 -8.77
CA THR A 15 -6.63 -5.63 -10.20
C THR A 15 -6.06 -4.23 -10.48
N LEU A 16 -5.49 -3.59 -9.46
CA LEU A 16 -4.92 -2.24 -9.59
C LEU A 16 -3.71 -2.25 -10.52
N THR A 17 -3.68 -1.27 -11.41
CA THR A 17 -2.53 -0.97 -12.27
C THR A 17 -1.38 -0.36 -11.45
N ARG A 18 -0.18 -0.31 -12.05
CA ARG A 18 0.99 0.34 -11.45
C ARG A 18 0.69 1.76 -10.98
N ASP A 19 0.10 2.57 -11.84
CA ASP A 19 -0.17 3.98 -11.53
C ASP A 19 -1.21 4.11 -10.42
N GLN A 20 -2.23 3.25 -10.42
CA GLN A 20 -3.21 3.22 -9.34
C GLN A 20 -2.58 2.83 -7.99
N LEU A 21 -1.67 1.84 -7.97
CA LEU A 21 -0.94 1.46 -6.75
C LEU A 21 -0.07 2.62 -6.25
N VAL A 22 0.66 3.29 -7.16
CA VAL A 22 1.45 4.48 -6.82
C VAL A 22 0.57 5.57 -6.22
N THR A 23 -0.56 5.88 -6.86
CA THR A 23 -1.50 6.90 -6.38
C THR A 23 -2.05 6.55 -5.00
N VAL A 24 -2.53 5.32 -4.80
CA VAL A 24 -3.17 4.90 -3.56
C VAL A 24 -2.17 4.84 -2.40
N ILE A 25 -0.92 4.43 -2.64
CA ILE A 25 0.14 4.48 -1.61
C ILE A 25 0.53 5.92 -1.28
N LYS A 26 0.72 6.78 -2.29
CA LYS A 26 1.07 8.19 -2.05
C LYS A 26 0.00 8.92 -1.27
N CYS A 27 -1.25 8.78 -1.71
CA CYS A 27 -2.36 9.63 -1.28
C CYS A 27 -3.23 9.00 -0.19
N GLY A 28 -3.03 7.72 0.13
CA GLY A 28 -3.94 6.99 1.00
C GLY A 28 -5.36 6.94 0.44
N LEU A 29 -6.31 6.59 1.31
CA LEU A 29 -7.73 6.56 0.97
C LEU A 29 -8.51 7.35 2.04
N PRO A 30 -8.84 8.63 1.81
CA PRO A 30 -9.59 9.44 2.77
C PRO A 30 -10.92 8.80 3.16
N GLY A 31 -11.23 8.79 4.46
CA GLY A 31 -12.39 8.10 5.02
C GLY A 31 -12.21 6.58 5.15
N ARG A 32 -10.99 6.07 4.95
CA ARG A 32 -10.58 4.69 5.24
C ARG A 32 -9.28 4.69 6.04
N ASP A 33 -8.91 3.52 6.56
CA ASP A 33 -7.73 3.41 7.43
C ASP A 33 -6.39 3.34 6.68
N MET A 34 -6.37 3.54 5.35
CA MET A 34 -5.13 3.56 4.58
C MET A 34 -4.51 4.97 4.63
N PRO A 35 -3.36 5.17 5.31
CA PRO A 35 -2.72 6.47 5.43
C PRO A 35 -2.09 6.92 4.11
N ALA A 36 -1.82 8.21 4.00
CA ALA A 36 -1.01 8.76 2.91
C ALA A 36 0.48 8.66 3.27
N PHE A 37 1.27 8.00 2.43
CA PHE A 37 2.71 7.84 2.68
C PHE A 37 3.56 8.98 2.07
N ASP A 38 3.02 9.80 1.17
CA ASP A 38 3.72 10.99 0.65
C ASP A 38 3.57 12.16 1.61
N ARG A 39 4.68 12.74 2.07
CA ARG A 39 4.68 13.92 2.97
C ARG A 39 3.95 15.14 2.37
N LEU A 40 3.88 15.23 1.04
CA LEU A 40 3.23 16.33 0.33
C LEU A 40 1.77 16.01 -0.06
N SER A 41 1.22 14.87 0.40
CA SER A 41 -0.17 14.52 0.12
C SER A 41 -1.13 15.63 0.57
N TYR A 42 -2.06 16.02 -0.30
CA TYR A 42 -3.10 17.04 -0.04
C TYR A 42 -2.60 18.46 0.26
N THR A 43 -1.30 18.73 0.13
CA THR A 43 -0.75 20.11 0.14
C THR A 43 -1.16 20.90 -1.11
N ASP A 44 -1.45 20.19 -2.20
CA ASP A 44 -2.10 20.65 -3.41
C ASP A 44 -3.07 19.56 -3.92
N ASP A 45 -3.60 19.71 -5.13
CA ASP A 45 -4.62 18.85 -5.71
C ASP A 45 -4.09 17.57 -6.40
N ARG A 46 -2.79 17.27 -6.32
CA ARG A 46 -2.20 16.07 -6.95
C ARG A 46 -2.79 14.76 -6.45
N CYS A 47 -3.31 14.75 -5.22
CA CYS A 47 -3.90 13.57 -4.60
C CYS A 47 -5.42 13.57 -4.78
N LEU A 48 -5.89 12.67 -5.66
CA LEU A 48 -7.31 12.46 -5.95
C LEU A 48 -8.05 13.75 -6.41
N GLY A 49 -7.34 14.77 -6.91
CA GLY A 49 -7.92 16.06 -7.29
C GLY A 49 -8.39 16.89 -6.08
N ARG A 50 -7.79 16.68 -4.90
CA ARG A 50 -8.23 17.27 -3.63
C ARG A 50 -7.07 17.86 -2.85
N THR A 51 -7.35 18.96 -2.17
CA THR A 51 -6.49 19.58 -1.14
C THR A 51 -6.94 19.18 0.26
N GLN A 52 -6.15 19.49 1.29
CA GLN A 52 -6.54 19.28 2.69
C GLN A 52 -7.85 20.01 3.02
N ALA A 53 -8.01 21.24 2.52
CA ALA A 53 -9.24 22.01 2.72
C ALA A 53 -10.47 21.34 2.08
N ASP A 54 -10.29 20.60 0.97
CA ASP A 54 -11.38 19.79 0.41
C ASP A 54 -11.75 18.63 1.32
N LEU A 55 -10.75 17.92 1.86
CA LEU A 55 -10.99 16.80 2.79
C LEU A 55 -11.73 17.28 4.03
N ASP A 56 -11.30 18.41 4.62
CA ASP A 56 -11.93 19.00 5.80
C ASP A 56 -13.39 19.37 5.54
N ARG A 57 -13.70 19.98 4.38
CA ARG A 57 -15.08 20.30 3.97
C ARG A 57 -15.95 19.06 3.79
N MET A 58 -15.36 17.95 3.39
CA MET A 58 -16.04 16.68 3.18
C MET A 58 -16.13 15.84 4.46
N GLY A 59 -15.49 16.27 5.56
CA GLY A 59 -15.39 15.50 6.80
C GLY A 59 -14.59 14.20 6.65
N LEU A 60 -13.64 14.16 5.70
CA LEU A 60 -12.79 13.00 5.46
C LEU A 60 -11.46 13.17 6.18
N THR A 61 -11.02 12.11 6.86
CA THR A 61 -9.72 12.06 7.54
C THR A 61 -8.88 10.91 7.02
N LEU A 62 -7.59 10.98 7.32
CA LEU A 62 -6.61 9.91 7.09
C LEU A 62 -5.88 9.65 8.41
N PRO A 63 -5.54 8.39 8.73
CA PRO A 63 -4.62 8.12 9.81
C PRO A 63 -3.21 8.60 9.47
N ASP A 64 -2.41 8.87 10.50
CA ASP A 64 -1.00 9.17 10.32
C ASP A 64 -0.23 7.91 9.87
N PRO A 65 0.66 8.01 8.87
CA PRO A 65 1.50 6.89 8.50
C PRO A 65 2.57 6.65 9.56
N ALA A 66 3.00 5.39 9.74
CA ALA A 66 4.14 5.06 10.60
C ALA A 66 5.46 5.67 10.10
N ALA A 67 5.58 5.90 8.80
CA ALA A 67 6.69 6.58 8.16
C ALA A 67 6.24 7.19 6.82
N THR A 68 6.87 8.28 6.39
CA THR A 68 6.69 8.83 5.05
C THR A 68 7.71 8.26 4.07
N LEU A 69 7.31 8.11 2.81
CA LEU A 69 8.14 7.58 1.71
C LEU A 69 8.42 8.68 0.68
N GLN A 70 9.63 8.69 0.12
CA GLN A 70 9.96 9.49 -1.06
C GLN A 70 9.30 8.89 -2.30
N ALA A 71 9.07 9.70 -3.35
CA ALA A 71 8.47 9.23 -4.60
C ALA A 71 9.18 8.00 -5.18
N ARG A 72 10.52 7.99 -5.20
CA ARG A 72 11.32 6.85 -5.67
C ARG A 72 11.16 5.59 -4.80
N GLU A 73 10.84 5.74 -3.53
CA GLU A 73 10.63 4.62 -2.59
C GLU A 73 9.25 4.01 -2.82
N VAL A 74 8.23 4.85 -3.04
CA VAL A 74 6.90 4.38 -3.45
C VAL A 74 6.98 3.61 -4.77
N GLU A 75 7.68 4.13 -5.77
CA GLU A 75 7.83 3.44 -7.05
C GLU A 75 8.51 2.07 -6.90
N ARG A 76 9.60 1.99 -6.14
CA ARG A 76 10.28 0.71 -5.86
C ARG A 76 9.40 -0.27 -5.10
N LEU A 77 8.61 0.23 -4.13
CA LEU A 77 7.64 -0.59 -3.41
C LEU A 77 6.58 -1.15 -4.37
N VAL A 78 6.05 -0.32 -5.27
CA VAL A 78 5.06 -0.77 -6.26
C VAL A 78 5.66 -1.79 -7.22
N ASP A 79 6.89 -1.58 -7.69
CA ASP A 79 7.58 -2.53 -8.56
C ASP A 79 7.76 -3.89 -7.86
N PHE A 80 8.13 -3.87 -6.58
CA PHE A 80 8.18 -5.08 -5.75
C PHE A 80 6.79 -5.74 -5.64
N LEU A 81 5.75 -4.99 -5.31
CA LEU A 81 4.38 -5.51 -5.18
C LEU A 81 3.90 -6.18 -6.47
N LEU A 82 4.12 -5.57 -7.63
CA LEU A 82 3.74 -6.14 -8.93
C LEU A 82 4.58 -7.39 -9.28
N SER A 83 5.84 -7.41 -8.87
CA SER A 83 6.72 -8.55 -9.15
C SER A 83 6.40 -9.79 -8.30
N LYS A 84 6.05 -9.62 -7.01
CA LYS A 84 5.93 -10.73 -6.05
C LYS A 84 4.55 -10.95 -5.44
N VAL A 85 3.68 -9.94 -5.45
CA VAL A 85 2.42 -9.95 -4.67
C VAL A 85 1.19 -9.85 -5.56
N VAL A 86 1.02 -8.73 -6.26
CA VAL A 86 -0.21 -8.39 -6.99
C VAL A 86 -0.44 -9.35 -8.15
N GLY A 87 -1.65 -9.91 -8.21
CA GLY A 87 -2.07 -10.83 -9.27
C GLY A 87 -1.36 -12.18 -9.28
N ARG A 88 -0.60 -12.55 -8.23
CA ARG A 88 0.16 -13.80 -8.17
C ARG A 88 -0.64 -15.00 -7.63
N GLY A 89 -1.96 -14.86 -7.51
CA GLY A 89 -2.86 -15.90 -6.98
C GLY A 89 -2.54 -16.28 -5.52
N PRO A 90 -3.09 -17.39 -4.98
CA PRO A 90 -2.78 -17.83 -3.61
C PRO A 90 -1.28 -18.05 -3.37
N MET A 91 -0.87 -17.96 -2.10
CA MET A 91 0.49 -18.35 -1.68
C MET A 91 0.63 -19.88 -1.77
N ASP A 92 1.84 -20.33 -2.10
CA ASP A 92 2.23 -21.74 -2.02
C ASP A 92 3.68 -21.81 -1.54
N ARG A 93 4.15 -23.01 -1.19
CA ARG A 93 5.51 -23.24 -0.71
C ARG A 93 6.59 -22.69 -1.65
N ALA A 94 6.44 -22.83 -2.96
CA ALA A 94 7.43 -22.37 -3.93
C ALA A 94 7.54 -20.84 -3.96
N LYS A 95 6.41 -20.12 -3.93
CA LYS A 95 6.37 -18.66 -3.85
C LYS A 95 6.89 -18.13 -2.50
N CYS A 96 6.67 -18.88 -1.41
CA CYS A 96 7.25 -18.54 -0.11
C CYS A 96 8.79 -18.60 -0.14
N VAL A 97 9.35 -19.70 -0.64
CA VAL A 97 10.81 -19.86 -0.78
C VAL A 97 11.40 -18.79 -1.72
N ASP A 98 10.72 -18.47 -2.83
CA ASP A 98 11.14 -17.40 -3.74
C ASP A 98 11.09 -15.99 -3.10
N PHE A 99 10.16 -15.74 -2.17
CA PHE A 99 10.09 -14.48 -1.43
C PHE A 99 11.27 -14.31 -0.47
N TRP A 100 11.61 -15.36 0.28
CA TRP A 100 12.71 -15.32 1.26
C TRP A 100 14.08 -15.55 0.64
N GLY A 101 14.14 -16.12 -0.57
CA GLY A 101 15.38 -16.51 -1.24
C GLY A 101 15.97 -17.83 -0.73
N GLU A 102 15.36 -18.41 0.31
CA GLU A 102 15.74 -19.68 0.92
C GLU A 102 14.52 -20.34 1.58
N GLU A 103 14.67 -21.60 1.94
CA GLU A 103 13.67 -22.30 2.73
C GLU A 103 13.72 -21.84 4.18
N VAL A 104 12.60 -21.31 4.66
CA VAL A 104 12.39 -20.89 6.05
C VAL A 104 11.21 -21.66 6.64
N ASP A 105 11.17 -21.80 7.97
CA ASP A 105 10.17 -22.64 8.67
C ASP A 105 8.73 -22.30 8.31
N VAL A 106 8.40 -21.01 8.15
CA VAL A 106 7.05 -20.56 7.76
C VAL A 106 6.59 -21.10 6.39
N CYS A 107 7.52 -21.46 5.51
CA CYS A 107 7.17 -22.04 4.21
C CYS A 107 6.61 -23.47 4.29
N THR A 108 6.74 -24.14 5.44
CA THR A 108 6.16 -25.49 5.65
C THR A 108 4.65 -25.46 5.89
N GLU A 109 4.08 -24.28 6.16
CA GLU A 109 2.65 -24.09 6.39
C GLU A 109 1.85 -23.89 5.09
N TYR A 110 2.53 -23.82 3.93
CA TYR A 110 1.95 -23.58 2.60
C TYR A 110 2.06 -24.78 1.64
#